data_AF-A0A849XZU9-F1
#
_entry.id   AF-A0A849XZU9-F1
#
_cell.length_a   1.000
_cell.length_b   1.000
_cell.length_c   1.000
_cell.angle_alpha   90.00
_cell.angle_beta   90.00
_cell.angle_gamma   90.00
#
_symmetry.space_group_name_H-M   'P 1'
#
loop_
_entity.id
_entity.type
_entity.pdbx_description
1 polymer ?
#
loop_
_entity_poly.entity_id
_entity_poly.type
_entity_poly.pdbx_seq_one_letter_code
_entity_poly.pdbx_strand_id
1 'polypeptide(L)' 'MKTTLDISDNLLRRAKAVARKKNCTLKELAEEGLDLALQAHESAAPYKVRPVVVDGKGLTIEFRAVSWEKIRETAYRGRG' A
#
# COMPACT_ATOMS: atom_id res chain seq x y z
N MET A 1 1.35 -28.05 -8.73
CA MET A 1 0.09 -28.78 -8.38
C MET A 1 -1.00 -28.42 -9.38
N LYS A 2 -2.05 -29.23 -9.52
CA LYS A 2 -3.23 -28.89 -10.35
C LYS A 2 -4.32 -28.32 -9.45
N THR A 3 -4.77 -27.11 -9.77
CA THR A 3 -5.85 -26.42 -9.07
C THR A 3 -6.93 -26.03 -10.07
N THR A 4 -8.20 -26.18 -9.70
CA THR A 4 -9.34 -25.72 -10.50
C THR A 4 -9.84 -24.40 -9.93
N LEU A 5 -9.96 -23.37 -10.77
CA LEU A 5 -10.41 -22.03 -10.39
C LEU A 5 -11.64 -21.68 -11.22
N ASP A 6 -12.63 -21.06 -10.58
CA ASP A 6 -13.75 -20.43 -11.29
C ASP A 6 -13.34 -19.01 -11.70
N ILE A 7 -13.47 -18.71 -13.00
CA ILE A 7 -13.08 -17.43 -13.59
C ILE A 7 -14.13 -16.98 -14.59
N SER A 8 -14.40 -15.68 -14.64
CA SER A 8 -15.37 -15.15 -15.61
C SER A 8 -14.93 -15.39 -17.06
N ASP A 9 -15.91 -15.66 -17.93
CA ASP A 9 -15.67 -15.88 -19.37
C ASP A 9 -14.94 -14.71 -20.03
N ASN A 10 -15.25 -13.48 -19.60
CA ASN A 10 -14.58 -12.28 -20.10
C ASN A 10 -13.07 -12.32 -19.80
N LEU A 11 -12.70 -12.69 -18.57
CA LEU A 11 -11.31 -12.77 -18.14
C LEU A 11 -10.58 -13.91 -18.88
N LEU A 12 -11.20 -15.09 -18.97
CA LEU A 12 -10.64 -16.23 -19.70
C LEU A 12 -10.38 -15.90 -21.17
N ARG A 13 -11.30 -15.21 -21.84
CA ARG A 13 -11.14 -14.79 -23.24
C ARG A 13 -9.95 -13.85 -23.40
N ARG A 14 -9.82 -12.86 -22.53
CA ARG A 14 -8.70 -11.89 -22.54
C ARG A 14 -7.37 -12.58 -22.26
N ALA A 15 -7.32 -13.46 -21.27
CA ALA A 15 -6.12 -14.21 -20.92
C ALA A 15 -5.64 -15.08 -22.09
N LYS A 16 -6.55 -15.79 -22.78
CA LYS A 16 -6.22 -16.57 -23.98
C LYS A 16 -5.66 -15.70 -25.12
N ALA A 17 -6.22 -14.50 -25.32
CA ALA A 17 -5.72 -13.58 -26.34
C ALA A 17 -4.29 -13.11 -26.03
N VAL A 18 -4.00 -12.79 -24.77
CA VAL A 18 -2.65 -12.40 -24.32
C VAL A 18 -1.67 -13.56 -24.46
N ALA A 19 -2.05 -14.76 -24.02
CA ALA A 19 -1.21 -15.94 -24.11
C ALA A 19 -0.80 -16.26 -25.56
N ARG A 20 -1.74 -16.17 -26.50
CA ARG A 20 -1.47 -16.28 -27.94
C ARG A 20 -0.53 -15.20 -28.45
N LYS A 21 -0.77 -13.94 -28.08
CA LYS A 21 0.07 -12.81 -28.51
C LYS A 21 1.51 -12.92 -27.99
N LYS A 22 1.69 -13.44 -26.77
CA LYS A 22 3.00 -13.59 -26.12
C LYS A 22 3.67 -14.95 -26.37
N ASN A 23 3.06 -15.84 -27.17
CA ASN A 23 3.53 -17.22 -27.37
C ASN A 23 3.78 -17.97 -26.05
N CYS A 24 2.90 -17.80 -25.06
CA CYS A 24 2.92 -18.55 -23.82
C CYS A 24 1.60 -19.31 -23.60
N THR A 25 1.60 -20.21 -22.64
CA THR A 25 0.43 -20.97 -22.22
C THR A 25 -0.42 -20.18 -21.24
N LEU A 26 -1.71 -20.54 -21.13
CA LEU A 26 -2.60 -19.97 -20.12
C LEU A 26 -2.10 -20.29 -18.69
N LYS A 27 -1.43 -21.43 -18.52
CA LYS A 27 -0.84 -21.83 -17.24
C LYS A 27 0.31 -20.90 -16.85
N GLU A 28 1.26 -20.65 -17.74
CA GLU A 28 2.39 -19.73 -17.48
C GLU A 28 1.89 -18.32 -17.16
N LEU A 29 0.91 -17.82 -17.93
CA LEU A 29 0.32 -16.51 -17.67
C LEU A 29 -0.41 -16.45 -16.30
N ALA A 30 -1.06 -17.55 -15.89
CA ALA A 30 -1.72 -17.62 -14.59
C ALA A 30 -0.72 -17.72 -13.43
N GLU A 31 0.37 -18.47 -13.60
CA GLU A 31 1.46 -18.55 -12.62
C GLU A 31 2.17 -17.20 -12.45
N GLU A 32 2.47 -16.49 -13.55
CA GLU A 32 3.02 -15.12 -13.54
C GLU A 32 2.08 -14.16 -12.79
N GLY A 33 0.78 -14.19 -13.10
CA GLY A 33 -0.21 -13.34 -12.44
C GLY A 33 -0.35 -13.61 -10.95
N LEU A 34 -0.28 -14.88 -10.52
CA LEU A 34 -0.34 -15.26 -9.12
C LEU A 34 0.91 -14.79 -8.36
N ASP A 35 2.09 -14.96 -8.95
CA ASP A 35 3.35 -14.51 -8.36
C ASP A 35 3.37 -12.99 -8.16
N LEU A 36 2.95 -12.22 -9.18
CA LEU A 36 2.82 -10.76 -9.08
C LEU A 36 1.83 -10.32 -7.98
N ALA A 37 0.72 -11.04 -7.83
CA ALA A 37 -0.25 -10.76 -6.78
C ALA A 37 0.35 -11.01 -5.39
N LEU A 38 1.04 -12.13 -5.20
CA LEU A 38 1.72 -12.45 -3.94
C LEU A 38 2.79 -11.41 -3.60
N GLN A 39 3.65 -11.06 -4.56
CA GLN A 39 4.65 -10.01 -4.37
C GLN A 39 4.04 -8.67 -3.96
N ALA A 40 2.91 -8.29 -4.56
CA ALA A 40 2.20 -7.06 -4.20
C ALA A 40 1.68 -7.11 -2.75
N HIS A 41 1.17 -8.26 -2.31
CA HIS A 41 0.70 -8.45 -0.94
C HIS A 41 1.84 -8.52 0.09
N GLU A 42 2.96 -9.15 -0.25
CA GLU A 42 4.16 -9.21 0.60
C GLU A 42 4.87 -7.87 0.70
N SER A 43 4.95 -7.13 -0.42
CA SER A 43 5.53 -5.78 -0.47
C SER A 43 4.65 -4.74 0.20
N ALA A 44 3.34 -4.99 0.29
CA ALA A 44 2.40 -4.19 1.07
C ALA A 44 2.51 -4.43 2.59
N ALA A 45 3.70 -4.79 3.09
CA ALA A 45 4.00 -4.68 4.51
C ALA A 45 3.56 -3.28 4.98
N PRO A 46 2.81 -3.16 6.09
CA PRO A 46 2.29 -1.89 6.53
C PRO A 46 3.46 -0.92 6.61
N TYR A 47 3.38 0.17 5.83
CA TYR A 47 4.36 1.24 5.88
C TYR A 47 4.45 1.66 7.35
N LYS A 48 5.51 1.24 8.02
CA LYS A 48 5.80 1.70 9.38
C LYS A 48 6.18 3.15 9.22
N VAL A 49 5.20 4.03 9.41
CA VAL A 49 5.43 5.46 9.56
C VAL A 49 6.49 5.59 10.64
N ARG A 50 7.71 5.91 10.24
CA ARG A 50 8.75 6.27 11.21
C ARG A 50 8.26 7.58 11.81
N PRO A 51 7.95 7.63 13.12
CA PRO A 51 7.58 8.89 13.72
C PRO A 51 8.77 9.84 13.52
N VAL A 52 8.49 11.04 13.01
CA VAL A 52 9.47 12.13 13.06
C VAL A 52 9.52 12.57 14.52
N VAL A 53 10.40 11.92 15.28
CA VAL A 53 10.68 12.29 16.66
C VAL A 53 11.63 13.47 16.64
N VAL A 54 11.23 14.56 17.27
CA VAL A 54 12.14 15.65 17.62
C VAL A 54 12.82 15.27 18.94
N ASP A 55 14.07 15.66 19.14
CA ASP A 55 14.86 15.36 20.35
C ASP A 55 14.43 16.18 21.59
N GLY A 56 13.14 16.47 21.69
CA GLY A 56 12.53 17.24 22.77
C GLY A 56 11.96 16.35 23.87
N LYS A 57 11.84 16.88 25.09
CA LYS A 57 11.26 16.18 26.26
C LYS A 57 9.72 16.17 26.27
N GLY A 58 9.07 16.28 25.10
CA GLY A 58 7.62 16.43 24.97
C GLY A 58 7.10 17.84 25.22
N LEU A 59 5.79 17.98 25.48
CA LEU A 59 5.14 19.27 25.73
C LEU A 59 5.60 19.88 27.07
N THR A 60 5.95 21.17 27.04
CA THR A 60 6.18 21.96 28.25
C THR A 60 4.89 22.07 29.06
N ILE A 61 5.02 22.33 30.36
CA ILE A 61 3.88 22.31 31.30
C ILE A 61 2.74 23.25 30.90
N GLU A 62 3.08 24.40 30.32
CA GLU A 62 2.15 25.42 29.81
C GLU A 62 1.26 24.90 28.68
N PHE A 63 1.73 23.90 27.92
CA PHE A 63 1.00 23.34 26.79
C PHE A 63 0.31 22.00 27.09
N ARG A 64 0.36 21.50 28.33
CA ARG A 64 -0.24 20.19 28.68
C ARG A 64 -1.77 20.20 28.81
N ALA A 65 -2.36 21.35 29.14
CA ALA A 65 -3.79 21.49 29.40
C ALA A 65 -4.54 22.38 28.39
N VAL A 66 -3.87 22.81 27.32
CA VAL A 66 -4.47 23.65 26.28
C VAL A 66 -4.95 22.82 25.10
N SER A 67 -5.96 23.36 24.41
CA SER A 67 -6.50 22.74 23.21
C SER A 67 -5.48 22.71 22.07
N TRP A 68 -5.70 21.79 21.14
CA TRP A 68 -4.87 21.63 19.95
C TRP A 68 -4.78 22.92 19.12
N GLU A 69 -5.86 23.68 19.02
CA GLU A 69 -5.92 24.94 18.28
C GLU A 69 -4.89 25.94 18.83
N LYS A 70 -4.78 26.05 20.15
CA LYS A 70 -3.86 26.98 20.81
C LYS A 70 -2.40 26.59 20.64
N ILE A 71 -2.13 25.28 20.68
CA ILE A 71 -0.80 24.71 20.39
C ILE A 71 -0.40 25.06 18.95
N ARG A 72 -1.30 24.82 17.98
CA ARG A 72 -1.06 25.09 16.56
C ARG A 72 -0.81 26.57 16.29
N GLU A 73 -1.65 27.46 16.81
CA GLU A 73 -1.47 28.92 16.65
C GLU A 73 -0.11 29.39 17.17
N THR A 74 0.32 28.87 18.32
CA THR A 74 1.57 29.31 18.93
C THR A 74 2.78 28.77 18.17
N ALA A 75 2.72 27.52 17.69
CA ALA A 75 3.78 26.89 16.91
C ALA A 75 4.03 27.58 15.54
N TYR A 76 2.98 28.10 14.91
CA TYR A 76 3.03 28.77 13.61
C TYR A 76 3.05 30.31 13.71
N ARG A 77 3.09 30.88 14.91
CA ARG A 77 3.13 32.33 15.10
C ARG A 77 4.34 32.94 14.38
N GLY A 78 4.09 33.91 13.50
CA GLY A 78 5.14 34.61 12.76
C GLY A 78 5.75 33.82 11.60
N ARG A 79 5.19 32.65 11.26
CA ARG A 79 5.54 31.89 10.06
C ARG A 79 4.34 31.93 9.11
N GLY A 80 4.23 33.05 8.39
CA GLY A 80 3.34 33.23 7.24
C GLY A 80 4.06 32.92 5.95
#